data_AF-A0A536TZE0-F1
#
_entry.id   AF-A0A536TZE0-F1
#
_cell.length_a   1.000
_cell.length_b   1.000
_cell.length_c   1.000
_cell.angle_alpha   90.00
_cell.angle_beta   90.00
_cell.angle_gamma   90.00
#
_symmetry.space_group_name_H-M   'P 1'
#
loop_
_entity.id
_entity.type
_entity.pdbx_description
1 polymer ?
#
loop_
_entity_poly.entity_id
_entity_poly.type
_entity_poly.pdbx_seq_one_letter_code
_entity_poly.pdbx_strand_id
1 'polypeptide(L)'
;MHASTRYAGEAIVQCSIVIEYPPRVKSGEVSLYGILTRPPPSCACIAVPSRAESVTYSISDLAREFALTTRAIRFYEDEGLLAPRRSGRSRIYGERERVRIKLILRGKRLGLSLSEIRELLDLYEATKSERPQLLKFLQVLAQRRAMLNQQQEDIAIVLSEIDSLEKQCRKRLRLGANGGTG
;
A
#
# COMPACT_ATOMS: atom_id res chain seq x y z
N MET A 1 27.87 19.73 14.98
CA MET A 1 27.25 18.52 14.39
C MET A 1 25.87 18.32 15.03
N HIS A 2 24.95 17.60 14.35
CA HIS A 2 23.52 17.40 14.70
C HIS A 2 22.51 18.46 14.21
N ALA A 3 22.18 18.43 12.91
CA ALA A 3 20.90 18.94 12.38
C ALA A 3 20.59 18.29 11.01
N SER A 4 19.66 17.32 10.95
CA SER A 4 18.96 16.91 9.68
C SER A 4 17.88 15.83 9.85
N THR A 5 17.79 15.10 10.97
CA THR A 5 16.90 13.93 11.12
C THR A 5 15.39 14.21 11.15
N ARG A 6 14.94 15.46 10.98
CA ARG A 6 13.51 15.85 11.11
C ARG A 6 12.69 15.88 9.82
N TYR A 7 13.30 15.71 8.64
CA TYR A 7 12.60 15.90 7.34
C TYR A 7 12.10 14.62 6.63
N ALA A 8 12.19 13.44 7.26
CA ALA A 8 11.71 12.19 6.65
C ALA A 8 10.22 11.88 6.94
N GLY A 9 9.65 12.42 8.03
CA GLY A 9 8.30 12.07 8.48
C GLY A 9 7.17 12.67 7.63
N GLU A 10 7.28 13.94 7.24
CA GLU A 10 6.18 14.68 6.60
C GLU A 10 5.90 14.23 5.16
N ALA A 11 6.94 13.84 4.42
CA ALA A 11 6.80 13.39 3.02
C ALA A 11 5.98 12.10 2.85
N ILE A 12 5.73 11.36 3.92
CA ILE A 12 4.97 10.10 3.93
C ILE A 12 3.47 10.34 4.12
N VAL A 13 3.08 11.44 4.78
CA VAL A 13 1.68 11.72 5.17
C VAL A 13 0.83 12.17 3.97
N GLN A 14 1.44 12.73 2.93
CA GLN A 14 0.75 13.25 1.74
C GLN A 14 0.19 12.15 0.81
N CYS A 15 0.57 10.87 0.98
CA CYS A 15 0.29 9.80 0.02
C CYS A 15 -1.12 9.16 0.15
N SER A 16 -2.09 9.89 0.68
CA SER A 16 -3.48 9.44 0.91
C SER A 16 -4.42 9.68 -0.28
N ILE A 17 -3.90 10.23 -1.39
CA ILE A 17 -4.62 10.83 -2.52
C ILE A 17 -3.77 10.53 -3.78
N VAL A 18 -4.18 9.77 -4.82
CA VAL A 18 -5.42 9.01 -5.11
C VAL A 18 -5.08 7.66 -5.77
N ILE A 19 -5.90 6.62 -5.56
CA ILE A 19 -6.36 5.74 -6.67
C ILE A 19 -7.88 5.73 -6.51
N GLU A 20 -8.62 6.01 -7.59
CA GLU A 20 -10.07 5.95 -7.57
C GLU A 20 -10.50 4.54 -7.13
N TYR A 21 -11.24 4.47 -6.02
CA TYR A 21 -12.12 3.33 -5.83
C TYR A 21 -13.21 3.46 -6.89
N PRO A 22 -13.34 2.53 -7.86
CA PRO A 22 -14.51 2.55 -8.73
C PRO A 22 -15.77 2.44 -7.84
N PRO A 23 -16.79 3.27 -8.08
CA PRO A 23 -17.93 3.39 -7.17
C PRO A 23 -18.67 2.06 -7.05
N ARG A 24 -18.70 1.50 -5.82
CA ARG A 24 -19.48 0.32 -5.41
C ARG A 24 -19.65 -0.75 -6.50
N VAL A 25 -18.61 -1.56 -6.72
CA VAL A 25 -18.80 -2.87 -7.36
C VAL A 25 -19.77 -3.67 -6.50
N LYS A 26 -21.00 -3.88 -7.01
CA LYS A 26 -21.94 -4.82 -6.40
C LYS A 26 -21.31 -6.21 -6.45
N SER A 27 -21.45 -6.95 -5.35
CA SER A 27 -21.09 -8.36 -5.19
C SER A 27 -21.09 -9.16 -6.51
N GLY A 28 -19.91 -9.52 -7.03
CA GLY A 28 -19.82 -10.40 -8.20
C GLY A 28 -18.50 -10.38 -8.97
N GLU A 29 -17.78 -9.26 -9.05
CA GLU A 29 -16.67 -9.15 -10.03
C GLU A 29 -15.52 -8.23 -9.57
N VAL A 30 -14.59 -8.76 -8.77
CA VAL A 30 -13.27 -8.14 -8.57
C VAL A 30 -12.26 -8.96 -9.35
N SER A 31 -11.98 -8.53 -10.59
CA SER A 31 -11.06 -9.24 -11.48
C SER A 31 -9.63 -9.20 -10.94
N LEU A 32 -9.23 -10.31 -10.30
CA LEU A 32 -7.84 -10.65 -9.99
C LEU A 32 -7.10 -11.26 -11.21
N TYR A 33 -7.74 -11.30 -12.38
CA TYR A 33 -7.23 -11.94 -13.58
C TYR A 33 -6.43 -10.99 -14.47
N GLY A 34 -5.11 -11.02 -14.29
CA GLY A 34 -4.14 -10.45 -15.23
C GLY A 34 -2.87 -11.30 -15.42
N ILE A 35 -2.80 -12.48 -14.80
CA ILE A 35 -1.57 -13.32 -14.77
C ILE A 35 -1.85 -14.79 -15.18
N LEU A 36 -3.09 -15.30 -15.03
CA LEU A 36 -3.39 -16.75 -15.08
C LEU A 36 -4.60 -17.14 -15.95
N THR A 37 -4.74 -16.58 -17.16
CA THR A 37 -5.63 -17.13 -18.19
C THR A 37 -4.87 -17.47 -19.46
N ARG A 38 -4.70 -18.77 -19.74
CA ARG A 38 -4.45 -19.24 -21.11
C ARG A 38 -5.67 -18.87 -21.98
N PRO A 39 -5.48 -18.33 -23.20
CA PRO A 39 -6.59 -18.10 -24.11
C PRO A 39 -7.19 -19.45 -24.58
N PRO A 40 -8.49 -19.51 -24.92
CA PRO A 40 -9.10 -20.70 -25.50
C PRO A 40 -8.49 -21.00 -26.89
N PRO A 41 -8.42 -22.28 -27.30
CA PRO A 41 -7.65 -22.73 -28.47
C PRO A 41 -8.25 -22.34 -29.85
N SER A 42 -9.30 -21.51 -29.89
CA SER A 42 -10.07 -21.18 -31.09
C SER A 42 -9.96 -19.72 -31.58
N CYS A 43 -9.24 -18.84 -30.87
CA CYS A 43 -9.04 -17.47 -31.33
C CYS A 43 -7.77 -17.34 -32.20
N ALA A 44 -7.98 -17.10 -33.49
CA ALA A 44 -6.93 -16.92 -34.47
C ALA A 44 -6.12 -15.62 -34.26
N CYS A 45 -4.80 -15.73 -34.42
CA CYS A 45 -3.84 -14.68 -34.81
C CYS A 45 -4.16 -13.22 -34.44
N ILE A 46 -4.13 -12.88 -33.14
CA ILE A 46 -3.57 -11.57 -32.75
C ILE A 46 -2.06 -11.71 -32.88
N ALA A 47 -1.47 -11.00 -33.84
CA ALA A 47 -0.02 -10.94 -34.01
C ALA A 47 0.61 -10.30 -32.77
N VAL A 48 1.23 -11.11 -31.91
CA VAL A 48 2.09 -10.63 -30.84
C VAL A 48 3.27 -9.91 -31.52
N PRO A 49 3.51 -8.61 -31.30
CA PRO A 49 4.62 -7.90 -31.92
C PRO A 49 5.93 -8.51 -31.42
N SER A 50 6.60 -9.26 -32.30
CA SER A 50 7.81 -10.02 -32.03
C SER A 50 9.06 -9.13 -32.05
N ARG A 51 9.08 -8.11 -31.19
CA ARG A 51 10.29 -7.40 -30.76
C ARG A 51 10.11 -6.93 -29.32
N ALA A 52 10.86 -7.54 -28.41
CA ALA A 52 11.00 -7.06 -27.05
C ALA A 52 11.89 -5.81 -27.03
N GLU A 53 11.37 -4.68 -27.51
CA GLU A 53 11.79 -3.39 -27.00
C GLU A 53 11.42 -3.41 -25.52
N SER A 54 12.43 -3.59 -24.66
CA SER A 54 12.22 -3.54 -23.22
C SER A 54 11.70 -2.15 -22.89
N VAL A 55 10.41 -2.04 -22.57
CA VAL A 55 9.82 -0.75 -22.22
C VAL A 55 10.60 -0.22 -21.02
N THR A 56 11.20 0.95 -21.23
CA THR A 56 12.09 1.57 -20.27
C THR A 56 11.50 2.92 -19.87
N TYR A 57 11.47 3.15 -18.58
CA TYR A 57 10.87 4.31 -17.95
C TYR A 57 11.99 5.17 -17.37
N SER A 58 11.84 6.49 -17.41
CA SER A 58 12.62 7.39 -16.58
C SER A 58 12.02 7.52 -15.19
N ILE A 59 12.77 8.09 -14.25
CA ILE A 59 12.26 8.40 -12.91
C ILE A 59 11.03 9.32 -12.96
N SER A 60 10.96 10.20 -13.97
CA SER A 60 9.85 11.15 -14.17
C SER A 60 8.59 10.47 -14.74
N ASP A 61 8.73 9.33 -15.41
CA ASP A 61 7.60 8.58 -15.95
C ASP A 61 6.91 7.79 -14.84
N LEU A 62 7.70 7.06 -14.05
CA LEU A 62 7.20 6.34 -12.86
C LEU A 62 6.66 7.31 -11.80
N ALA A 63 7.27 8.49 -11.64
CA ALA A 63 6.75 9.55 -10.76
C ALA A 63 5.35 9.98 -11.18
N ARG A 64 5.13 10.22 -12.48
CA ARG A 64 3.82 10.59 -13.03
C ARG A 64 2.82 9.45 -12.98
N GLU A 65 3.21 8.23 -13.34
CA GLU A 65 2.33 7.05 -13.36
C GLU A 65 1.78 6.71 -11.97
N PHE A 66 2.64 6.72 -10.95
CA PHE A 66 2.25 6.33 -9.59
C PHE A 66 1.88 7.51 -8.68
N ALA A 67 1.78 8.73 -9.22
CA ALA A 67 1.61 9.98 -8.47
C ALA A 67 2.65 10.16 -7.33
N LEU A 68 3.87 9.69 -7.55
CA LEU A 68 4.98 9.76 -6.60
C LEU A 68 5.91 10.94 -6.91
N THR A 69 6.55 11.48 -5.88
CA THR A 69 7.69 12.38 -6.10
C THR A 69 8.91 11.59 -6.56
N THR A 70 9.77 12.20 -7.38
CA THR A 70 11.07 11.61 -7.73
C THR A 70 11.95 11.36 -6.50
N ARG A 71 11.73 12.09 -5.40
CA ARG A 71 12.36 11.85 -4.10
C ARG A 71 11.89 10.54 -3.47
N ALA A 72 10.59 10.20 -3.54
CA ALA A 72 10.06 8.93 -3.02
C ALA A 72 10.62 7.72 -3.79
N ILE A 73 10.77 7.82 -5.12
CA ILE A 73 11.37 6.74 -5.92
C ILE A 73 12.85 6.53 -5.55
N ARG A 74 13.63 7.62 -5.39
CA ARG A 74 15.01 7.53 -4.89
C ARG A 74 15.09 6.93 -3.49
N PHE A 75 14.18 7.29 -2.59
CA PHE A 75 14.12 6.67 -1.27
C PHE A 75 13.92 5.15 -1.35
N TYR A 76 13.11 4.65 -2.30
CA TYR A 76 12.99 3.21 -2.53
C TYR A 76 14.24 2.57 -3.19
N GLU A 77 15.07 3.33 -3.93
CA GLU A 77 16.41 2.87 -4.36
C GLU A 77 17.38 2.81 -3.18
N ASP A 78 17.42 3.84 -2.35
CA ASP A 78 18.30 3.96 -1.18
C ASP A 78 17.98 2.85 -0.14
N GLU A 79 16.69 2.51 0.02
CA GLU A 79 16.21 1.35 0.79
C GLU A 79 16.39 -0.01 0.07
N GLY A 80 17.08 -0.06 -1.07
CA GLY A 80 17.35 -1.30 -1.81
C GLY A 80 16.09 -2.01 -2.35
N LEU A 81 14.93 -1.34 -2.37
CA LEU A 81 13.68 -1.90 -2.87
C LEU A 81 13.59 -1.82 -4.40
N LEU A 82 14.40 -0.98 -5.05
CA LEU A 82 14.49 -0.84 -6.52
C LEU A 82 15.95 -0.90 -6.98
N ALA A 83 16.20 -1.55 -8.11
CA ALA A 83 17.55 -1.74 -8.66
C ALA A 83 17.65 -1.26 -10.14
N PRO A 84 17.51 0.06 -10.41
CA PRO A 84 17.52 0.58 -11.78
C PRO A 84 18.86 0.37 -12.48
N ARG A 85 18.81 0.12 -13.79
CA ARG A 85 20.01 0.05 -14.63
C ARG A 85 20.54 1.47 -14.89
N ARG A 86 21.85 1.66 -14.73
CA ARG A 86 22.51 2.94 -15.06
C ARG A 86 22.88 2.96 -16.54
N SER A 87 22.55 4.05 -17.23
CA SER A 87 23.00 4.34 -18.59
C SER A 87 23.65 5.71 -18.62
N GLY A 88 24.98 5.73 -18.60
CA GLY A 88 25.77 6.94 -18.39
C GLY A 88 25.38 7.65 -17.09
N ARG A 89 24.88 8.89 -17.22
CA ARG A 89 24.39 9.71 -16.09
C ARG A 89 22.93 9.44 -15.70
N SER A 90 22.16 8.73 -16.52
CA SER A 90 20.72 8.51 -16.29
C SER A 90 20.43 7.17 -15.59
N ARG A 91 19.32 7.12 -14.87
CA ARG A 91 18.71 5.90 -14.31
C ARG A 91 17.61 5.44 -15.25
N ILE A 92 17.64 4.17 -15.62
CA ILE A 92 16.66 3.52 -16.47
C ILE A 92 15.99 2.41 -15.65
N TYR A 93 14.67 2.46 -15.59
CA TYR A 93 13.83 1.50 -14.88
C TYR A 93 13.12 0.64 -15.93
N GLY A 94 13.03 -0.66 -15.73
CA GLY A 94 12.25 -1.55 -16.58
C GLY A 94 10.87 -1.87 -15.99
N GLU A 95 10.16 -2.78 -16.64
CA GLU A 95 8.88 -3.29 -16.15
C GLU A 95 8.98 -3.94 -14.75
N ARG A 96 10.14 -4.52 -14.40
CA ARG A 96 10.40 -5.09 -13.07
C ARG A 96 10.28 -4.03 -11.98
N GLU A 97 10.94 -2.89 -12.14
CA GLU A 97 10.90 -1.80 -11.16
C GLU A 97 9.49 -1.20 -11.07
N ARG A 98 8.79 -1.07 -12.21
CA ARG A 98 7.38 -0.63 -12.27
C ARG A 98 6.46 -1.55 -11.47
N VAL A 99 6.58 -2.88 -11.64
CA VAL A 99 5.84 -3.87 -10.86
C VAL A 99 6.22 -3.82 -9.37
N ARG A 100 7.51 -3.67 -9.04
CA ARG A 100 7.96 -3.53 -7.64
C ARG A 100 7.37 -2.28 -6.98
N ILE A 101 7.35 -1.11 -7.63
CA ILE A 101 6.68 0.10 -7.09
C ILE A 101 5.20 -0.18 -6.81
N LYS A 102 4.48 -0.80 -7.74
CA LYS A 102 3.06 -1.16 -7.57
C LYS A 102 2.83 -2.07 -6.36
N LEU A 103 3.75 -3.01 -6.08
CA LEU A 103 3.70 -3.89 -4.92
C LEU A 103 4.06 -3.15 -3.61
N ILE A 104 5.07 -2.29 -3.60
CA ILE A 104 5.45 -1.45 -2.44
C ILE A 104 4.25 -0.60 -2.00
N LEU A 105 3.57 0.06 -2.95
CA LEU A 105 2.41 0.90 -2.65
C LEU A 105 1.22 0.09 -2.12
N ARG A 106 1.00 -1.14 -2.61
CA ARG A 106 -0.01 -2.05 -2.07
C ARG A 106 0.33 -2.49 -0.64
N GLY A 107 1.57 -2.90 -0.38
CA GLY A 107 2.04 -3.26 0.96
C GLY A 107 1.90 -2.09 1.95
N LYS A 108 2.24 -0.87 1.53
CA LYS A 108 2.05 0.33 2.36
C LYS A 108 0.60 0.62 2.70
N ARG A 109 -0.33 0.45 1.76
CA ARG A 109 -1.78 0.59 2.02
C ARG A 109 -2.34 -0.48 2.98
N LEU A 110 -1.73 -1.65 3.02
CA LEU A 110 -2.03 -2.70 4.00
C LEU A 110 -1.42 -2.42 5.39
N GLY A 111 -0.65 -1.33 5.54
CA GLY A 111 0.01 -0.97 6.79
C GLY A 111 1.30 -1.76 7.08
N LEU A 112 1.93 -2.34 6.05
CA LEU A 112 3.18 -3.07 6.19
C LEU A 112 4.40 -2.12 6.30
N SER A 113 5.37 -2.53 7.12
CA SER A 113 6.69 -1.92 7.23
C SER A 113 7.49 -2.07 5.92
N LEU A 114 8.59 -1.31 5.78
CA LEU A 114 9.46 -1.45 4.60
C LEU A 114 10.20 -2.80 4.59
N SER A 115 10.51 -3.35 5.77
CA SER A 115 11.13 -4.66 5.94
C SER A 115 10.21 -5.81 5.49
N GLU A 116 8.95 -5.83 5.92
CA GLU A 116 7.98 -6.86 5.49
C GLU A 116 7.74 -6.79 3.97
N ILE A 117 7.72 -5.58 3.41
CA ILE A 117 7.62 -5.38 1.96
C ILE A 117 8.87 -5.91 1.25
N ARG A 118 10.07 -5.70 1.79
CA ARG A 118 11.33 -6.26 1.26
C ARG A 118 11.30 -7.78 1.24
N GLU A 119 10.98 -8.42 2.36
CA GLU A 119 10.86 -9.89 2.46
C GLU A 119 9.90 -10.49 1.42
N LEU A 120 8.74 -9.85 1.23
CA LEU A 120 7.75 -10.29 0.25
C LEU A 120 8.23 -10.16 -1.20
N LEU A 121 8.97 -9.08 -1.50
CA LEU A 121 9.56 -8.85 -2.82
C LEU A 121 10.72 -9.80 -3.10
N ASP A 122 11.54 -10.10 -2.09
CA ASP A 122 12.69 -11.01 -2.24
C ASP A 122 12.20 -12.46 -2.46
N LEU A 123 11.13 -12.88 -1.77
CA LEU A 123 10.44 -14.16 -2.04
C LEU A 123 9.87 -14.26 -3.45
N TYR A 124 9.36 -13.13 -3.99
CA TYR A 124 8.84 -13.06 -5.35
C TYR A 124 9.94 -13.30 -6.39
N GLU A 125 11.17 -12.87 -6.11
CA GLU A 125 12.31 -13.02 -7.02
C GLU A 125 13.10 -14.33 -6.82
N ALA A 126 13.15 -14.86 -5.60
CA ALA A 126 13.85 -16.10 -5.27
C ALA A 126 13.17 -17.36 -5.82
N THR A 127 11.86 -17.33 -6.05
CA THR A 127 11.08 -18.55 -6.34
C THR A 127 10.50 -18.55 -7.76
N LYS A 128 10.80 -19.61 -8.54
CA LYS A 128 10.17 -19.87 -9.85
C LYS A 128 8.71 -20.36 -9.79
N SER A 129 8.14 -20.49 -8.59
CA SER A 129 6.80 -21.02 -8.34
C SER A 129 5.99 -20.06 -7.48
N GLU A 130 4.79 -19.73 -7.94
CA GLU A 130 3.89 -18.76 -7.31
C GLU A 130 3.29 -19.27 -5.99
N ARG A 131 3.12 -20.60 -5.84
CA ARG A 131 2.42 -21.21 -4.70
C ARG A 131 3.00 -20.83 -3.32
N PRO A 132 4.31 -20.99 -3.03
CA PRO A 132 4.87 -20.58 -1.74
C PRO A 132 4.81 -19.06 -1.50
N GLN A 133 4.92 -18.24 -2.56
CA GLN A 133 4.79 -16.78 -2.48
C GLN A 133 3.37 -16.41 -2.02
N LEU A 134 2.35 -17.00 -2.65
CA LEU A 134 0.95 -16.80 -2.30
C LEU A 134 0.64 -17.28 -0.88
N LEU A 135 1.20 -18.41 -0.44
CA LEU A 135 1.01 -18.91 0.94
C LEU A 135 1.59 -17.96 1.99
N LYS A 136 2.82 -17.44 1.79
CA LYS A 136 3.39 -16.43 2.70
C LYS A 136 2.60 -15.13 2.66
N PHE A 137 2.14 -14.69 1.50
CA PHE A 137 1.31 -13.48 1.39
C PHE A 137 -0.03 -13.62 2.11
N LEU A 138 -0.69 -14.78 2.00
CA LEU A 138 -1.90 -15.10 2.77
C LEU A 138 -1.67 -15.07 4.28
N GLN A 139 -0.52 -15.57 4.77
CA GLN A 139 -0.15 -15.48 6.19
C GLN A 139 -0.02 -14.01 6.65
N VAL A 140 0.69 -13.17 5.89
CA VAL A 140 0.85 -11.74 6.20
C VAL A 140 -0.51 -11.02 6.20
N LEU A 141 -1.38 -11.30 5.23
CA LEU A 141 -2.74 -10.76 5.18
C LEU A 141 -3.59 -11.21 6.38
N ALA A 142 -3.49 -12.48 6.79
CA ALA A 142 -4.22 -13.01 7.94
C ALA A 142 -3.75 -12.37 9.25
N GLN A 143 -2.45 -12.24 9.46
CA GLN A 143 -1.86 -11.54 10.62
C GLN A 143 -2.31 -10.08 10.68
N ARG A 144 -2.24 -9.36 9.55
CA ARG A 144 -2.66 -7.96 9.49
C ARG A 144 -4.15 -7.80 9.75
N ARG A 145 -4.99 -8.71 9.24
CA ARG A 145 -6.44 -8.72 9.50
C ARG A 145 -6.73 -8.95 10.99
N ALA A 146 -6.05 -9.91 11.62
CA ALA A 146 -6.23 -10.18 13.06
C ALA A 146 -5.89 -8.94 13.91
N MET A 147 -4.76 -8.29 13.63
CA MET A 147 -4.36 -7.08 14.37
C MET A 147 -5.33 -5.90 14.15
N LEU A 148 -5.83 -5.70 12.92
CA LEU A 148 -6.84 -4.67 12.63
C LEU A 148 -8.20 -4.95 13.27
N ASN A 149 -8.57 -6.22 13.45
CA ASN A 149 -9.79 -6.60 14.17
C ASN A 149 -9.63 -6.31 15.67
N GLN A 150 -8.51 -6.71 16.28
CA GLN A 150 -8.23 -6.41 17.69
C GLN A 150 -8.29 -4.89 17.94
N GLN A 151 -7.66 -4.10 17.09
CA GLN A 151 -7.71 -2.63 17.18
C GLN A 151 -9.14 -2.07 17.09
N GLN A 152 -10.04 -2.69 16.31
CA GLN A 152 -11.45 -2.27 16.26
C GLN A 152 -12.19 -2.60 17.57
N GLU A 153 -11.92 -3.76 18.16
CA GLU A 153 -12.49 -4.17 19.45
C GLU A 153 -12.01 -3.25 20.58
N ASP A 154 -10.70 -2.98 20.65
CA ASP A 154 -10.10 -2.08 21.63
C ASP A 154 -10.68 -0.65 21.51
N ILE A 155 -10.80 -0.13 20.28
CA ILE A 155 -11.40 1.20 20.01
C ILE A 155 -12.88 1.22 20.42
N ALA A 156 -13.65 0.16 20.15
CA ALA A 156 -15.05 0.07 20.54
C ALA A 156 -15.25 0.10 22.06
N ILE A 157 -14.37 -0.58 22.81
CA ILE A 157 -14.36 -0.55 24.28
C ILE A 157 -14.11 0.89 24.77
N VAL A 158 -13.04 1.54 24.28
CA VAL A 158 -12.67 2.92 24.68
C VAL A 158 -13.78 3.92 24.35
N LEU A 159 -14.42 3.80 23.17
CA LEU A 159 -15.56 4.65 22.81
C LEU A 159 -16.73 4.47 23.78
N SER A 160 -17.02 3.24 24.22
CA SER A 160 -18.10 2.97 25.19
C SER A 160 -17.83 3.58 26.57
N GLU A 161 -16.57 3.64 26.99
CA GLU A 161 -16.15 4.29 28.24
C GLU A 161 -16.30 5.81 28.15
N ILE A 162 -15.83 6.42 27.06
CA ILE A 162 -16.01 7.86 26.77
C ILE A 162 -17.50 8.24 26.81
N ASP A 163 -18.34 7.45 26.14
CA ASP A 163 -19.80 7.61 26.11
C ASP A 163 -20.42 7.60 27.52
N SER A 164 -19.95 6.72 28.40
CA SER A 164 -20.40 6.61 29.78
C SER A 164 -19.99 7.82 30.62
N LEU A 165 -18.73 8.23 30.51
CA LEU A 165 -18.19 9.40 31.20
C LEU A 165 -18.89 10.69 30.75
N GLU A 166 -19.14 10.86 29.44
CA GLU A 166 -19.92 11.97 28.91
C GLU A 166 -21.34 12.02 29.50
N LYS A 167 -22.05 10.89 29.55
CA LYS A 167 -23.38 10.80 30.15
C LYS A 167 -23.36 11.19 31.64
N GLN A 168 -22.34 10.77 32.38
CA GLN A 168 -22.16 11.14 33.79
C GLN A 168 -21.90 12.64 33.97
N CYS A 169 -20.99 13.23 33.19
CA CYS A 169 -20.70 14.67 33.21
C CYS A 169 -21.94 15.49 32.88
N ARG A 170 -22.66 15.15 31.80
CA ARG A 170 -23.93 15.80 31.40
C ARG A 170 -25.00 15.69 32.49
N LYS A 171 -25.10 14.54 33.18
CA LYS A 171 -26.03 14.35 34.32
C LYS A 171 -25.67 15.26 35.50
N ARG A 172 -24.38 15.36 35.87
CA ARG A 172 -23.92 16.22 36.98
C ARG A 172 -24.14 17.70 36.69
N LEU A 173 -23.89 18.17 35.47
CA LEU A 173 -24.15 19.56 35.06
C LEU A 173 -25.64 19.92 35.18
N ARG A 174 -26.55 19.03 34.76
CA ARG A 174 -28.01 19.24 34.92
C ARG A 174 -28.44 19.30 36.38
N LEU A 175 -27.88 18.45 37.24
CA LEU A 175 -28.20 18.45 38.67
C LEU A 175 -27.65 19.70 39.38
N GLY A 176 -26.45 20.15 39.00
CA GLY A 176 -25.86 21.40 39.54
C GLY A 176 -26.65 22.65 39.17
N ALA A 177 -27.25 22.70 37.98
CA ALA A 177 -28.08 23.83 37.54
C ALA A 177 -29.37 24.00 38.36
N ASN A 178 -29.95 22.90 38.88
CA ASN A 178 -31.20 22.94 39.66
C ASN A 178 -30.99 23.23 41.16
N GLY A 179 -29.75 23.27 41.66
CA GLY A 179 -29.43 23.55 43.06
C GLY A 179 -29.06 25.01 43.35
N GLY A 180 -29.26 25.91 42.39
CA GLY A 180 -28.64 27.24 42.34
C GLY A 180 -29.59 28.44 42.31
N THR A 181 -30.79 28.33 42.89
CA THR A 181 -31.67 29.49 43.17
C THR A 181 -32.33 29.31 44.54
N GLY A 182 -31.86 30.08 45.52
CA GLY A 182 -32.59 30.36 46.76
C GLY A 182 -33.45 31.61 46.63
#